data_AF-A0A7R9UUN8-F1
#
_entry.id   AF-A0A7R9UUN8-F1
#
_cell.length_a   1.000
_cell.length_b   1.000
_cell.length_c   1.000
_cell.angle_alpha   90.00
_cell.angle_beta   90.00
_cell.angle_gamma   90.00
#
_symmetry.space_group_name_H-M   'P 1'
#
loop_
_entity.id
_entity.type
_entity.pdbx_description
1 polymer ?
#
loop_
_entity_poly.entity_id
_entity_poly.type
_entity_poly.pdbx_seq_one_letter_code
_entity_poly.pdbx_strand_id
1 'polypeptide(L)'
;ADSYAGSSAPPGARMTDRTRLGTLDVPRAAIGTINWVPDDGGPSDARLLATFAEASRVGLNFFDTAERYGASPLSMVGQAARALGLPAGDRPLGGSGEALLGSFARDAPPSVFATKFTPVPWRASADAGGDAARAS
;
A
#
# COMPACT_ATOMS: atom_id res chain seq x y z
N ALA A 1 20.96 3.67 -17.51
CA ALA A 1 22.00 4.13 -16.58
C ALA A 1 21.42 5.35 -15.89
N ASP A 2 20.73 5.10 -14.78
CA ASP A 2 19.86 6.11 -14.18
C ASP A 2 20.64 6.83 -13.09
N SER A 3 21.24 7.96 -13.47
CA SER A 3 21.81 8.90 -12.52
C SER A 3 20.69 9.69 -11.86
N TYR A 4 20.06 9.11 -10.84
CA TYR A 4 19.29 9.90 -9.89
C TYR A 4 20.31 10.70 -9.06
N ALA A 5 20.48 11.98 -9.39
CA ALA A 5 21.29 12.89 -8.60
C ALA A 5 20.66 12.96 -7.20
N GLY A 6 21.35 12.39 -6.22
CA GLY A 6 20.91 12.36 -4.83
C GLY A 6 20.56 13.76 -4.35
N SER A 7 19.37 13.89 -3.75
CA SER A 7 18.91 15.14 -3.13
C SER A 7 19.96 15.62 -2.12
N SER A 8 20.24 16.93 -2.13
CA SER A 8 21.18 17.63 -1.25
C SER A 8 20.67 17.80 0.20
N ALA A 9 19.60 17.11 0.60
CA ALA A 9 19.15 17.12 1.97
C ALA A 9 20.21 16.43 2.85
N PRO A 10 20.66 17.06 3.95
CA PRO A 10 21.62 16.44 4.85
C PRO A 10 21.06 15.11 5.38
N PRO A 11 21.88 14.05 5.45
CA PRO A 11 21.42 12.76 5.95
C PRO A 11 20.88 12.92 7.37
N GLY A 12 19.55 12.77 7.53
CA GLY A 12 18.89 12.80 8.84
C GLY A 12 18.08 14.04 9.18
N ALA A 13 17.90 15.01 8.27
CA ALA A 13 16.87 16.03 8.46
C ALA A 13 15.48 15.37 8.40
N ARG A 14 14.81 15.24 9.55
CA ARG A 14 13.41 14.82 9.62
C ARG A 14 12.55 15.91 8.96
N MET A 15 11.64 15.53 8.06
CA MET A 15 10.60 16.41 7.58
C MET A 15 9.71 16.83 8.75
N THR A 16 9.69 18.13 9.01
CA THR A 16 8.88 18.77 10.06
C THR A 16 7.58 19.36 9.52
N ASP A 17 7.38 19.34 8.20
CA ASP A 17 6.15 19.83 7.56
C ASP A 17 5.01 18.83 7.72
N ARG A 18 4.20 19.07 8.76
CA ARG A 18 3.10 18.22 9.20
C ARG A 18 1.79 18.99 9.25
N THR A 19 0.69 18.24 9.28
CA THR A 19 -0.66 18.75 9.36
C THR A 19 -1.56 17.76 10.08
N ARG A 20 -2.79 18.18 10.41
CA ARG A 20 -3.79 17.30 11.00
C ARG A 20 -4.86 16.88 10.01
N LEU A 21 -5.13 15.58 9.96
CA LEU A 21 -6.31 14.99 9.33
C LEU A 21 -7.21 14.45 10.44
N GLY A 22 -8.21 15.23 10.85
CA GLY A 22 -9.00 14.94 12.05
C GLY A 22 -8.10 14.92 13.30
N THR A 23 -7.97 13.76 13.93
CA THR A 23 -7.10 13.53 15.10
C THR A 23 -5.71 13.02 14.74
N LEU A 24 -5.46 12.68 13.47
CA LEU A 24 -4.17 12.15 13.02
C LEU A 24 -3.19 13.30 12.74
N ASP A 25 -1.97 13.19 13.26
CA ASP A 25 -0.84 14.04 12.88
C ASP A 25 -0.01 13.35 11.80
N VAL A 26 0.05 13.93 10.60
CA VAL A 26 0.65 13.32 9.39
C VAL A 26 1.54 14.33 8.66
N PRO A 27 2.55 13.88 7.89
CA PRO A 27 3.21 14.76 6.93
C PRO A 27 2.21 15.35 5.92
N ARG A 28 2.48 16.55 5.41
CA ARG A 28 1.63 17.17 4.37
C ARG A 28 1.62 16.43 3.04
N ALA A 29 2.60 15.55 2.82
CA ALA A 29 2.68 14.68 1.66
C ALA A 29 2.55 13.22 2.09
N ALA A 30 1.69 12.48 1.38
CA ALA A 30 1.58 11.03 1.51
C ALA A 30 2.39 10.32 0.42
N ILE A 31 2.83 9.09 0.69
CA ILE A 31 3.47 8.21 -0.29
C ILE A 31 2.43 7.26 -0.86
N GLY A 32 2.13 7.39 -2.16
CA GLY A 32 1.25 6.46 -2.87
C GLY A 32 2.00 5.20 -3.33
N THR A 33 1.44 4.02 -3.03
CA THR A 33 2.09 2.71 -3.28
C THR A 33 1.52 1.94 -4.47
N ILE A 34 0.69 2.56 -5.32
CA ILE A 34 -0.04 1.89 -6.41
C ILE A 34 0.83 1.05 -7.36
N ASN A 35 2.04 1.53 -7.65
CA ASN A 35 3.00 0.88 -8.54
C ASN A 35 4.16 0.22 -7.78
N TRP A 36 4.04 0.02 -6.47
CA TRP A 36 5.08 -0.61 -5.64
C TRP A 36 4.83 -2.11 -5.58
N VAL A 37 4.87 -2.70 -6.78
CA VAL A 37 4.55 -4.11 -7.01
C VAL A 37 5.84 -4.82 -7.39
N PRO A 38 6.20 -5.90 -6.68
CA PRO A 38 7.19 -6.85 -7.15
C PRO A 38 6.62 -7.59 -8.36
N ASP A 39 6.97 -7.14 -9.55
CA ASP A 39 6.67 -7.81 -10.82
C ASP A 39 7.93 -7.84 -11.71
N ASP A 40 7.81 -8.47 -12.89
CA ASP A 40 8.90 -8.52 -13.87
C ASP A 40 9.17 -7.11 -14.44
N GLY A 41 10.09 -6.39 -13.78
CA GLY A 41 10.46 -5.02 -14.08
C GLY A 41 10.27 -4.05 -12.91
N GLY A 42 9.52 -4.45 -11.89
CA GLY A 42 9.26 -3.68 -10.67
C GLY A 42 10.36 -3.79 -9.60
N PRO A 43 10.28 -2.99 -8.52
CA PRO A 43 11.20 -3.06 -7.39
C PRO A 43 11.04 -4.38 -6.62
N SER A 44 12.14 -4.97 -6.18
CA SER A 44 12.11 -6.14 -5.30
C SER A 44 11.52 -5.82 -3.93
N ASP A 45 10.98 -6.83 -3.25
CA ASP A 45 10.48 -6.75 -1.87
C ASP A 45 11.48 -6.06 -0.93
N ALA A 46 12.76 -6.45 -1.01
CA ALA A 46 13.82 -5.87 -0.21
C ALA A 46 14.00 -4.37 -0.46
N ARG A 47 13.89 -3.93 -1.72
CA ARG A 47 13.96 -2.51 -2.08
C ARG A 47 12.75 -1.74 -1.56
N LEU A 48 11.56 -2.32 -1.63
CA LEU A 48 10.34 -1.73 -1.09
C LEU A 48 10.42 -1.55 0.42
N LEU A 49 10.82 -2.60 1.15
CA LEU A 49 11.02 -2.56 2.60
C LEU A 49 12.05 -1.50 3.02
N ALA A 50 13.19 -1.43 2.34
CA ALA A 50 14.19 -0.40 2.58
C ALA A 50 13.64 1.02 2.32
N THR A 51 12.79 1.18 1.31
CA THR A 51 12.16 2.46 0.98
C THR A 51 11.16 2.89 2.06
N PHE A 52 10.33 1.97 2.57
CA PHE A 52 9.41 2.25 3.68
C PHE A 52 10.17 2.66 4.96
N ALA A 53 11.25 1.95 5.26
CA ALA A 53 12.10 2.25 6.42
C ALA A 53 12.72 3.64 6.31
N GLU A 54 13.27 3.99 5.15
CA GLU A 54 13.89 5.29 4.93
C GLU A 54 12.87 6.43 4.95
N ALA A 55 11.72 6.27 4.28
CA ALA A 55 10.63 7.23 4.32
C ALA A 55 10.17 7.50 5.75
N SER A 56 10.01 6.45 6.55
CA SER A 56 9.61 6.58 7.95
C SER A 56 10.70 7.24 8.80
N ARG A 57 11.98 6.91 8.55
CA ARG A 57 13.13 7.52 9.24
C ARG A 57 13.16 9.04 9.03
N VAL A 58 12.84 9.51 7.83
CA VAL A 58 12.81 10.94 7.50
C VAL A 58 11.46 11.62 7.82
N GLY A 59 10.49 10.91 8.40
CA GLY A 59 9.19 11.48 8.80
C GLY A 59 8.13 11.52 7.71
N LEU A 60 8.37 10.89 6.55
CA LEU A 60 7.39 10.60 5.50
C LEU A 60 6.67 9.27 5.79
N ASN A 61 5.98 9.22 6.92
CA ASN A 61 5.37 8.01 7.46
C ASN A 61 3.84 7.96 7.27
N PHE A 62 3.32 8.59 6.21
CA PHE A 62 1.92 8.49 5.81
C PHE A 62 1.82 7.85 4.43
N PHE A 63 1.31 6.62 4.39
CA PHE A 63 1.28 5.80 3.18
C PHE A 63 -0.15 5.61 2.70
N ASP A 64 -0.36 5.80 1.41
CA ASP A 64 -1.61 5.54 0.70
C ASP A 64 -1.50 4.22 -0.06
N THR A 65 -2.37 3.26 0.31
CA THR A 65 -2.45 1.91 -0.26
C THR A 65 -3.89 1.55 -0.62
N ALA A 66 -4.11 0.35 -1.15
CA ALA A 66 -5.44 -0.25 -1.36
C ALA A 66 -5.36 -1.77 -1.53
N GLU A 67 -6.48 -2.45 -1.28
CA GLU A 67 -6.69 -3.91 -1.50
C GLU A 67 -6.22 -4.40 -2.87
N ARG A 68 -6.26 -3.54 -3.88
CA ARG A 68 -5.93 -3.85 -5.27
C ARG A 68 -4.61 -3.29 -5.78
N TYR A 69 -3.86 -2.53 -4.99
CA TYR A 69 -2.57 -2.04 -5.45
C TYR A 69 -1.65 -3.24 -5.71
N GLY A 70 -1.13 -3.31 -6.94
CA GLY A 70 -0.37 -4.46 -7.46
C GLY A 70 -1.17 -5.68 -7.89
N ALA A 71 -2.50 -5.61 -7.89
CA ALA A 71 -3.32 -6.65 -8.48
C ALA A 71 -3.31 -6.51 -10.02
N SER A 72 -2.95 -7.58 -10.75
CA SER A 72 -3.09 -7.63 -12.20
C SER A 72 -4.55 -7.35 -12.60
N PRO A 73 -4.84 -6.70 -13.76
CA PRO A 73 -6.20 -6.62 -14.29
C PRO A 73 -6.91 -7.98 -14.39
N LEU A 74 -6.15 -9.06 -14.57
CA LEU A 74 -6.66 -10.44 -14.62
C LEU A 74 -7.13 -10.97 -13.25
N SER A 75 -6.72 -10.36 -12.14
CA SER A 75 -7.25 -10.69 -10.80
C SER A 75 -8.75 -10.39 -10.69
N MET A 76 -9.25 -9.38 -11.42
CA MET A 76 -10.69 -9.05 -11.48
C MET A 76 -11.50 -10.15 -12.13
N VAL A 77 -10.94 -10.84 -13.14
CA VAL A 77 -11.59 -11.98 -13.80
C VAL A 77 -11.74 -13.13 -12.80
N GLY A 78 -10.71 -13.39 -11.99
CA GLY A 78 -10.78 -14.38 -10.91
C GLY A 78 -11.82 -14.01 -9.83
N GLN A 79 -11.88 -12.74 -9.42
CA GLN A 79 -12.88 -12.26 -8.46
C GLN A 79 -14.31 -12.39 -9.01
N ALA A 80 -14.53 -11.98 -10.27
CA ALA A 80 -15.83 -12.11 -10.93
C ALA A 80 -16.24 -13.58 -11.09
N ALA A 81 -15.29 -14.46 -11.45
CA ALA A 81 -15.54 -15.89 -11.53
C ALA A 81 -15.94 -16.49 -10.17
N ARG A 82 -15.21 -16.20 -9.08
CA ARG A 82 -15.60 -16.68 -7.73
C ARG A 82 -16.97 -16.19 -7.29
N ALA A 83 -17.28 -14.92 -7.53
CA ALA A 83 -18.59 -14.36 -7.18
C ALA A 83 -19.75 -14.97 -7.96
N LEU A 84 -19.48 -15.51 -9.15
CA LEU A 84 -20.44 -16.24 -9.98
C LEU A 84 -20.42 -17.76 -9.70
N GLY A 85 -19.66 -18.23 -8.69
CA GLY A 85 -19.49 -19.65 -8.40
C GLY A 85 -18.72 -20.44 -9.48
N LEU A 86 -18.00 -19.73 -10.36
CA LEU A 86 -17.21 -20.32 -11.42
C LEU A 86 -15.79 -20.65 -10.93
N PRO A 87 -15.12 -21.67 -11.51
CA PRO A 87 -13.73 -21.96 -11.20
C PRO A 87 -12.85 -20.73 -11.45
N ALA A 88 -12.16 -20.28 -10.42
CA ALA A 88 -11.12 -19.27 -10.51
C ALA A 88 -9.81 -19.90 -10.03
N GLY A 89 -8.75 -19.82 -10.83
CA GLY A 89 -7.43 -20.30 -10.40
C GLY A 89 -6.94 -19.58 -9.15
N ASP A 90 -6.05 -20.21 -8.39
CA ASP A 90 -5.53 -19.76 -7.08
C ASP A 90 -4.60 -18.54 -7.12
N ARG A 91 -4.72 -17.70 -8.16
CA ARG A 91 -3.88 -16.51 -8.25
C ARG A 91 -4.25 -15.53 -7.13
N PRO A 92 -3.26 -15.01 -6.38
CA PRO A 92 -3.49 -14.00 -5.36
C PRO A 92 -4.31 -12.83 -5.92
N LEU A 93 -5.39 -12.49 -5.23
CA LEU A 93 -6.41 -11.55 -5.69
C LEU A 93 -6.06 -10.08 -5.41
N GLY A 94 -4.97 -9.83 -4.67
CA GLY A 94 -4.37 -8.54 -4.39
C GLY A 94 -2.90 -8.53 -4.82
N GLY A 95 -2.32 -7.35 -4.99
CA GLY A 95 -0.88 -7.24 -5.13
C GLY A 95 -0.19 -7.43 -3.79
N SER A 96 1.07 -7.85 -3.81
CA SER A 96 1.87 -8.01 -2.59
C SER A 96 2.18 -6.69 -1.87
N GLY A 97 1.74 -5.53 -2.39
CA GLY A 97 1.94 -4.22 -1.79
C GLY A 97 1.40 -4.08 -0.36
N GLU A 98 0.15 -4.47 -0.10
CA GLU A 98 -0.41 -4.44 1.27
C GLU A 98 0.21 -5.49 2.20
N ALA A 99 0.56 -6.66 1.67
CA ALA A 99 1.23 -7.71 2.46
C ALA A 99 2.63 -7.25 2.91
N LEU A 100 3.37 -6.56 2.02
CA LEU A 100 4.68 -5.97 2.32
C LEU A 100 4.56 -4.75 3.24
N LEU A 101 3.52 -3.94 3.09
CA LEU A 101 3.22 -2.85 4.02
C LEU A 101 2.89 -3.39 5.42
N GLY A 102 2.12 -4.47 5.48
CA GLY A 102 1.73 -5.15 6.71
C GLY A 102 2.91 -5.83 7.40
N SER A 103 3.84 -6.42 6.64
CA SER A 103 5.08 -6.95 7.22
C SER A 103 5.98 -5.84 7.76
N PHE A 104 6.11 -4.73 7.02
CA PHE A 104 6.80 -3.53 7.51
C PHE A 104 6.15 -2.98 8.79
N ALA A 105 4.82 -2.79 8.81
CA ALA A 105 4.10 -2.15 9.90
C ALA A 105 4.21 -2.87 11.25
N ARG A 106 4.49 -4.19 11.26
CA ARG A 106 4.66 -4.97 12.50
C ARG A 106 5.91 -4.56 13.29
N ASP A 107 6.98 -4.21 12.57
CA ASP A 107 8.31 -3.96 13.16
C ASP A 107 8.77 -2.50 12.99
N ALA A 108 7.95 -1.66 12.36
CA ALA A 108 8.26 -0.29 11.98
C ALA A 108 7.94 0.76 13.07
N PRO A 109 8.59 1.94 13.00
CA PRO A 109 8.19 3.11 13.79
C PRO A 109 6.73 3.54 13.48
N PRO A 110 6.09 4.30 14.40
CA PRO A 110 4.70 4.74 14.24
C PRO A 110 4.45 5.34 12.86
N SER A 111 3.54 4.73 12.11
CA SER A 111 3.20 5.11 10.73
C SER A 111 1.68 5.13 10.58
N VAL A 112 1.21 5.96 9.66
CA VAL A 112 -0.21 6.06 9.30
C VAL A 112 -0.41 5.42 7.94
N PHE A 113 -1.39 4.53 7.84
CA PHE A 113 -1.73 3.81 6.62
C PHE A 113 -3.17 4.13 6.23
N ALA A 114 -3.35 4.71 5.05
CA ALA A 114 -4.67 4.87 4.44
C ALA A 114 -4.87 3.76 3.41
N THR A 115 -5.80 2.83 3.68
CA THR A 115 -6.21 1.80 2.72
C THR A 115 -7.60 2.10 2.15
N LYS A 116 -7.93 1.46 1.04
CA LYS A 116 -9.18 1.57 0.30
C LYS A 116 -9.62 0.17 -0.12
N PHE A 117 -10.90 -0.12 0.10
CA PHE A 117 -11.53 -1.36 -0.33
C PHE A 117 -12.18 -1.18 -1.68
N THR A 118 -11.97 -2.14 -2.57
CA THR A 118 -12.47 -1.96 -3.93
C THR A 118 -13.97 -2.19 -3.98
N PRO A 119 -14.74 -1.33 -4.68
CA PRO A 119 -16.11 -1.65 -5.01
C PRO A 119 -16.15 -2.92 -5.84
N VAL A 120 -16.69 -3.98 -5.25
CA VAL A 120 -17.00 -5.25 -5.90
C VAL A 120 -18.50 -5.46 -5.82
N PRO A 121 -19.14 -6.11 -6.82
CA PRO A 121 -20.60 -6.23 -6.88
C PRO A 121 -21.27 -6.79 -5.61
N TRP A 122 -20.56 -7.61 -4.83
CA TRP A 122 -21.04 -8.20 -3.58
C TRP A 122 -20.75 -7.37 -2.31
N ARG A 123 -19.97 -6.29 -2.40
CA ARG A 123 -19.80 -5.29 -1.31
C ARG A 123 -20.81 -4.15 -1.50
N ALA A 124 -22.09 -4.50 -1.42
CA ALA A 124 -23.21 -3.58 -1.64
C ALA A 124 -23.81 -2.99 -0.35
N SER A 125 -23.25 -3.32 0.82
CA SER A 125 -23.67 -2.81 2.13
C SER A 125 -22.51 -2.19 2.90
N ALA A 126 -22.83 -1.32 3.87
CA ALA A 126 -21.84 -0.73 4.77
C ALA A 126 -21.10 -1.81 5.59
N ASP A 127 -21.82 -2.85 6.02
CA ASP A 127 -21.25 -3.98 6.76
C ASP A 127 -20.17 -4.69 5.94
N ALA A 128 -20.40 -4.89 4.65
CA ALA A 128 -19.43 -5.52 3.75
C ALA A 128 -18.13 -4.70 3.59
N GLY A 129 -18.17 -3.38 3.82
CA GLY A 129 -16.99 -2.53 3.91
C GLY A 129 -16.27 -2.67 5.25
N GLY A 130 -17.02 -2.78 6.36
CA GLY A 130 -16.46 -3.03 7.69
C GLY A 130 -15.77 -4.40 7.79
N ASP A 131 -16.35 -5.43 7.18
CA ASP A 131 -15.75 -6.77 7.15
C ASP A 131 -14.48 -6.83 6.30
N ALA A 132 -14.44 -6.05 5.21
CA ALA A 132 -13.22 -5.84 4.43
C ALA A 132 -12.09 -5.28 5.32
N ALA A 133 -12.40 -4.24 6.08
CA ALA A 133 -11.44 -3.56 6.95
C ALA A 133 -10.88 -4.45 8.06
N ARG A 134 -11.67 -5.39 8.58
CA ARG A 134 -11.22 -6.33 9.63
C ARG A 134 -10.38 -7.49 9.09
N ALA A 135 -10.49 -7.80 7.80
CA ALA A 135 -9.77 -8.89 7.16
C ALA A 135 -8.39 -8.48 6.62
N SER A 136 -8.09 -7.17 6.60
CA SER A 136 -6.81 -6.59 6.17
C SER A 136 -5.76 -6.56 7.28
#